data_AF-A0A2I0NVE6-F1
#
_entry.id   AF-A0A2I0NVE6-F1
#
_cell.length_a   1.000
_cell.length_b   1.000
_cell.length_c   1.000
_cell.angle_alpha   90.00
_cell.angle_beta   90.00
_cell.angle_gamma   90.00
#
_symmetry.space_group_name_H-M   'P 1'
#
loop_
_entity.id
_entity.type
_entity.pdbx_description
1 polymer ?
#
loop_
_entity_poly.entity_id
_entity_poly.type
_entity_poly.pdbx_seq_one_letter_code
_entity_poly.pdbx_strand_id
1 'polypeptide(L)'
;MTQSEKKRRRKPHGSGIKTGMAPGTMVFIGERKQEKARIDVIDYDDTKLNELRDVSADRCMEFAKSSGVTWINVNGIHDIALVEILGKGFNLHPLTLEDIVSTAQRLKIEEFPSYVFIVLKMMSFNQAANSVEIEQVSLIVGENYVISFQEQEGDVFNTVRDRLRTAKGRIRSMRSEYLAYSLMDAIVDRYF
;
A
#
# COMPACT_ATOMS: atom_id res chain seq x y z
N MET A 1 17.09 -43.34 -25.46
CA MET A 1 15.79 -42.66 -25.40
C MET A 1 15.60 -42.16 -23.97
N THR A 2 15.81 -40.87 -23.73
CA THR A 2 15.63 -40.28 -22.40
C THR A 2 14.91 -38.96 -22.62
N GLN A 3 13.60 -38.95 -22.32
CA GLN A 3 12.76 -37.78 -22.49
C GLN A 3 13.08 -36.75 -21.40
N SER A 4 13.38 -35.54 -21.86
CA SER A 4 13.52 -34.34 -21.04
C SER A 4 12.15 -33.91 -20.53
N GLU A 5 11.97 -33.90 -19.20
CA GLU A 5 10.79 -33.31 -18.56
C GLU A 5 10.82 -31.79 -18.73
N LYS A 6 9.95 -31.28 -19.60
CA LYS A 6 9.68 -29.85 -19.74
C LYS A 6 9.05 -29.32 -18.45
N LYS A 7 9.82 -28.56 -17.65
CA LYS A 7 9.31 -27.67 -16.59
C LYS A 7 8.19 -26.79 -17.17
N ARG A 8 6.94 -27.08 -16.81
CA ARG A 8 5.78 -26.23 -17.10
C ARG A 8 5.98 -24.89 -16.39
N ARG A 9 6.23 -23.82 -17.17
CA ARG A 9 6.14 -22.44 -16.68
C ARG A 9 4.72 -22.21 -16.15
N ARG A 10 4.58 -21.98 -14.84
CA ARG A 10 3.32 -21.52 -14.24
C ARG A 10 2.97 -20.16 -14.87
N LYS A 11 1.81 -20.07 -15.52
CA LYS A 11 1.27 -18.79 -16.00
C LYS A 11 1.04 -17.88 -14.78
N PRO A 12 1.32 -16.57 -14.85
CA PRO A 12 0.91 -15.66 -13.80
C PRO A 12 -0.62 -15.74 -13.66
N HIS A 13 -1.09 -15.96 -12.43
CA HIS A 13 -2.51 -15.95 -12.12
C HIS A 13 -3.05 -14.55 -12.43
N GLY A 14 -4.06 -14.43 -13.31
CA GLY A 14 -4.80 -13.17 -13.52
C GLY A 14 -4.62 -12.41 -14.84
N SER A 15 -3.67 -12.76 -15.73
CA SER A 15 -3.40 -11.93 -16.93
C SER A 15 -4.53 -11.89 -17.98
N GLY A 16 -5.53 -12.77 -17.88
CA GLY A 16 -6.66 -12.83 -18.81
C GLY A 16 -7.97 -12.20 -18.30
N ILE A 17 -8.04 -11.81 -17.03
CA ILE A 17 -9.29 -11.33 -16.41
C ILE A 17 -9.66 -9.92 -16.90
N LYS A 18 -8.66 -9.10 -17.22
CA LYS A 18 -8.84 -7.70 -17.67
C LYS A 18 -8.98 -7.52 -19.20
N THR A 19 -8.88 -8.58 -20.00
CA THR A 19 -8.87 -8.44 -21.46
C THR A 19 -10.24 -7.99 -21.96
N GLY A 20 -10.34 -6.76 -22.49
CA GLY A 20 -11.56 -6.19 -23.07
C GLY A 20 -12.39 -5.30 -22.14
N MET A 21 -11.94 -5.05 -20.90
CA MET A 21 -12.61 -4.12 -19.98
C MET A 21 -12.23 -2.66 -20.27
N ALA A 22 -13.10 -1.73 -19.89
CA ALA A 22 -12.81 -0.30 -19.99
C ALA A 22 -11.67 0.09 -19.03
N PRO A 23 -10.74 0.98 -19.44
CA PRO A 23 -9.71 1.50 -18.54
C PRO A 23 -10.30 2.11 -17.27
N GLY A 24 -9.69 1.85 -16.11
CA GLY A 24 -10.16 2.31 -14.81
C GLY A 24 -11.19 1.39 -14.15
N THR A 25 -11.50 0.23 -14.75
CA THR A 25 -12.38 -0.76 -14.11
C THR A 25 -11.62 -1.47 -12.98
N MET A 26 -12.11 -1.32 -11.75
CA MET A 26 -11.53 -2.02 -10.60
C MET A 26 -11.94 -3.48 -10.60
N VAL A 27 -10.94 -4.36 -10.80
CA VAL A 27 -11.07 -5.79 -10.59
C VAL A 27 -9.91 -6.23 -9.73
N PHE A 28 -10.21 -6.80 -8.57
CA PHE A 28 -9.19 -7.36 -7.71
C PHE A 28 -8.52 -8.54 -8.43
N ILE A 29 -7.22 -8.41 -8.70
CA ILE A 29 -6.39 -9.49 -9.23
C ILE A 29 -5.33 -9.77 -8.18
N GLY A 30 -5.53 -10.84 -7.43
CA GLY A 30 -4.65 -11.28 -6.37
C GLY A 30 -5.26 -12.44 -5.60
N GLU A 31 -4.55 -12.93 -4.60
CA GLU A 31 -5.08 -13.89 -3.64
C GLU A 31 -5.68 -13.11 -2.46
N ARG A 32 -6.89 -13.47 -2.03
CA ARG A 32 -7.48 -12.88 -0.83
C ARG A 32 -6.74 -13.44 0.39
N LYS A 33 -5.91 -12.61 1.00
CA LYS A 33 -5.03 -13.01 2.12
C LYS A 33 -5.64 -12.74 3.50
N GLN A 34 -6.72 -11.96 3.58
CA GLN A 34 -7.45 -11.72 4.84
C GLN A 34 -8.96 -11.59 4.63
N GLU A 35 -9.72 -11.81 5.70
CA GLU A 35 -11.18 -11.76 5.65
C GLU A 35 -11.70 -10.32 5.58
N LYS A 36 -11.29 -9.45 6.51
CA LYS A 36 -11.79 -8.07 6.61
C LYS A 36 -10.71 -7.08 6.25
N ALA A 37 -11.02 -6.07 5.45
CA ALA A 37 -10.13 -4.93 5.28
C ALA A 37 -10.12 -4.07 6.56
N ARG A 38 -8.99 -3.41 6.85
CA ARG A 38 -8.84 -2.51 8.00
C ARG A 38 -8.06 -1.27 7.60
N ILE A 39 -8.47 -0.13 8.16
CA ILE A 39 -7.69 1.12 8.07
C ILE A 39 -7.18 1.49 9.46
N ASP A 40 -5.88 1.72 9.55
CA ASP A 40 -5.24 2.32 10.72
C ASP A 40 -4.71 3.70 10.35
N VAL A 41 -4.82 4.68 11.24
CA VAL A 41 -4.41 6.07 10.99
C VAL A 41 -3.40 6.50 12.04
N ILE A 42 -2.31 7.14 11.60
CA ILE A 42 -1.37 7.86 12.46
C ILE A 42 -1.35 9.32 11.99
N ASP A 43 -1.96 10.21 12.76
CA ASP A 43 -1.93 11.65 12.53
C ASP A 43 -0.94 12.28 13.51
N TYR A 44 0.01 13.07 13.03
CA TYR A 44 1.07 13.62 13.87
C TYR A 44 1.54 14.98 13.41
N ASP A 45 2.10 15.73 14.36
CA ASP A 45 2.94 16.90 14.10
C ASP A 45 4.22 16.80 14.95
N ASP A 46 4.95 17.89 15.10
CA ASP A 46 6.17 17.97 15.90
C ASP A 46 5.95 17.71 17.40
N THR A 47 4.73 17.96 17.91
CA THR A 47 4.39 17.89 19.33
C THR A 47 3.52 16.67 19.70
N LYS A 48 2.54 16.31 18.87
CA LYS A 48 1.54 15.28 19.16
C LYS A 48 1.52 14.18 18.11
N LEU A 49 1.03 13.02 18.54
CA LEU A 49 0.73 11.88 17.69
C LEU A 49 -0.56 11.26 18.18
N ASN A 50 -1.48 11.00 17.24
CA ASN A 50 -2.73 10.31 17.45
C ASN A 50 -2.74 9.05 16.59
N GLU A 51 -2.84 7.89 17.22
CA GLU A 51 -2.89 6.59 16.55
C GLU A 51 -4.28 5.98 16.75
N LEU A 52 -4.93 5.66 15.65
CA LEU A 52 -6.29 5.13 15.60
C LEU A 52 -6.29 3.82 14.81
N ARG A 53 -7.05 2.86 15.30
CA ARG A 53 -7.21 1.54 14.68
C ARG A 53 -8.64 1.36 14.22
N ASP A 54 -8.82 0.60 13.14
CA ASP A 54 -10.14 0.24 12.59
C ASP A 54 -11.01 1.47 12.28
N VAL A 55 -10.42 2.42 11.56
CA VAL A 55 -11.03 3.71 11.20
C VAL A 55 -11.92 3.52 9.97
N SER A 56 -13.14 4.09 10.00
CA SER A 56 -14.02 4.16 8.83
C SER A 56 -13.41 5.04 7.73
N ALA A 57 -13.65 4.69 6.47
CA ALA A 57 -13.13 5.45 5.33
C ALA A 57 -13.49 6.93 5.41
N ASP A 58 -14.75 7.30 5.67
CA ASP A 58 -15.20 8.71 5.73
C ASP A 58 -14.37 9.57 6.70
N ARG A 59 -13.99 8.99 7.83
CA ARG A 59 -13.21 9.67 8.87
C ARG A 59 -11.75 9.88 8.46
N CYS A 60 -11.23 9.11 7.50
CA CYS A 60 -9.87 9.28 6.99
C CYS A 60 -9.69 10.61 6.23
N MET A 61 -10.72 11.09 5.53
CA MET A 61 -10.67 12.40 4.84
C MET A 61 -10.59 13.56 5.83
N GLU A 62 -11.12 13.41 7.04
CA GLU A 62 -11.05 14.44 8.08
C GLU A 62 -9.61 14.63 8.57
N PHE A 63 -8.88 13.53 8.78
CA PHE A 63 -7.49 13.58 9.20
C PHE A 63 -6.58 14.19 8.15
N ALA A 64 -6.80 13.88 6.87
CA ALA A 64 -5.99 14.44 5.78
C ALA A 64 -6.11 15.98 5.61
N LYS A 65 -7.09 16.61 6.29
CA LYS A 65 -7.25 18.07 6.36
C LYS A 65 -6.60 18.68 7.60
N SER A 66 -5.98 17.87 8.47
CA SER A 66 -5.24 18.36 9.62
C SER A 66 -4.01 19.16 9.18
N SER A 67 -3.47 19.99 10.06
CA SER A 67 -2.24 20.75 9.81
C SER A 67 -0.97 19.90 9.90
N GLY A 68 -1.09 18.67 10.39
CA GLY A 68 0.02 17.74 10.55
C GLY A 68 0.22 16.85 9.32
N VAL A 69 0.87 15.72 9.52
CA VAL A 69 0.99 14.66 8.53
C VAL A 69 0.13 13.48 8.96
N THR A 70 -0.69 12.97 8.05
CA THR A 70 -1.52 11.79 8.27
C THR A 70 -1.01 10.60 7.47
N TRP A 71 -0.64 9.53 8.16
CA TRP A 71 -0.45 8.22 7.54
C TRP A 71 -1.73 7.39 7.64
N ILE A 72 -2.30 7.00 6.50
CA ILE A 72 -3.47 6.12 6.39
C ILE A 72 -2.99 4.77 5.88
N ASN A 73 -3.02 3.75 6.73
CA ASN A 73 -2.58 2.39 6.40
C ASN A 73 -3.79 1.47 6.16
N VAL A 74 -4.01 1.12 4.90
CA VAL A 74 -5.09 0.25 4.44
C VAL A 74 -4.54 -1.16 4.23
N ASN A 75 -5.08 -2.12 4.98
CA ASN A 75 -4.80 -3.55 4.79
C ASN A 75 -6.04 -4.22 4.19
N GLY A 76 -5.87 -5.00 3.13
CA GLY A 76 -6.97 -5.73 2.48
C GLY A 76 -7.52 -5.03 1.24
N ILE A 77 -6.68 -4.83 0.21
CA ILE A 77 -7.10 -4.29 -1.09
C ILE A 77 -8.09 -5.17 -1.87
N HIS A 78 -8.41 -6.37 -1.38
CA HIS A 78 -9.49 -7.20 -1.93
C HIS A 78 -10.88 -6.57 -1.73
N ASP A 79 -11.02 -5.66 -0.76
CA ASP A 79 -12.24 -4.87 -0.57
C ASP A 79 -12.27 -3.69 -1.54
N ILE A 80 -12.78 -3.94 -2.75
CA ILE A 80 -12.86 -2.94 -3.82
C ILE A 80 -13.73 -1.75 -3.41
N ALA A 81 -14.80 -1.98 -2.65
CA ALA A 81 -15.70 -0.91 -2.22
C ALA A 81 -14.97 0.08 -1.29
N LEU A 82 -14.15 -0.44 -0.36
CA LEU A 82 -13.32 0.39 0.50
C LEU A 82 -12.30 1.22 -0.30
N VAL A 83 -11.60 0.58 -1.25
CA VAL A 83 -10.63 1.26 -2.12
C VAL A 83 -11.32 2.35 -2.97
N GLU A 84 -12.54 2.09 -3.45
CA GLU A 84 -13.32 3.07 -4.20
C GLU A 84 -13.73 4.28 -3.35
N ILE A 85 -14.17 4.07 -2.11
CA ILE A 85 -14.55 5.15 -1.19
C ILE A 85 -13.34 6.04 -0.91
N LEU A 86 -12.19 5.45 -0.59
CA LEU A 86 -10.94 6.19 -0.41
C LEU A 86 -10.53 6.90 -1.70
N GLY A 87 -10.60 6.21 -2.84
CA GLY A 87 -10.30 6.78 -4.14
C GLY A 87 -11.09 8.05 -4.46
N LYS A 88 -12.40 8.02 -4.22
CA LYS A 88 -13.27 9.20 -4.36
C LYS A 88 -12.93 10.28 -3.34
N GLY A 89 -12.74 9.90 -2.07
CA GLY A 89 -12.44 10.85 -0.99
C GLY A 89 -11.12 11.62 -1.17
N PHE A 90 -10.13 10.98 -1.80
CA PHE A 90 -8.82 11.56 -2.09
C PHE A 90 -8.65 12.02 -3.55
N ASN A 91 -9.72 11.94 -4.36
CA ASN A 91 -9.73 12.31 -5.78
C ASN A 91 -8.61 11.59 -6.59
N LEU A 92 -8.44 10.30 -6.34
CA LEU A 92 -7.48 9.45 -7.05
C LEU A 92 -8.01 9.13 -8.45
N HIS A 93 -7.10 9.16 -9.43
CA HIS A 93 -7.44 8.83 -10.81
C HIS A 93 -7.91 7.36 -10.90
N PRO A 94 -8.96 7.04 -11.70
CA PRO A 94 -9.47 5.67 -11.81
C PRO A 94 -8.40 4.63 -12.21
N LEU A 95 -7.42 5.02 -13.03
CA LEU A 95 -6.28 4.14 -13.38
C LEU A 95 -5.39 3.82 -12.17
N THR A 96 -5.22 4.77 -11.24
CA THR A 96 -4.50 4.51 -9.99
C THR A 96 -5.24 3.48 -9.15
N LEU A 97 -6.57 3.58 -9.05
CA LEU A 97 -7.39 2.60 -8.31
C LEU A 97 -7.33 1.21 -8.94
N GLU A 98 -7.40 1.15 -10.27
CA GLU A 98 -7.25 -0.09 -11.04
C GLU A 98 -5.92 -0.79 -10.72
N ASP A 99 -4.84 -0.02 -10.57
CA ASP A 99 -3.50 -0.53 -10.29
C ASP A 99 -3.31 -0.95 -8.83
N ILE A 100 -3.92 -0.22 -7.89
CA ILE A 100 -3.93 -0.55 -6.46
C ILE A 100 -4.51 -1.95 -6.25
N VAL A 101 -5.65 -2.27 -6.86
CA VAL A 101 -6.33 -3.57 -6.68
C VAL A 101 -5.73 -4.71 -7.52
N SER A 102 -4.67 -4.44 -8.29
CA SER A 102 -4.03 -5.41 -9.18
C SER A 102 -2.62 -5.75 -8.68
N THR A 103 -2.46 -6.89 -8.01
CA THR A 103 -1.18 -7.29 -7.37
C THR A 103 -0.09 -7.71 -8.36
N ALA A 104 -0.43 -7.80 -9.65
CA ALA A 104 0.48 -8.14 -10.74
C ALA A 104 1.22 -6.93 -11.34
N GLN A 105 1.08 -5.72 -10.77
CA GLN A 105 1.74 -4.54 -11.32
C GLN A 105 3.26 -4.57 -11.15
N ARG A 106 3.95 -3.93 -12.11
CA ARG A 106 5.39 -3.68 -12.01
C ARG A 106 5.64 -2.47 -11.10
N LEU A 107 6.82 -2.45 -10.50
CA LEU A 107 7.33 -1.30 -9.76
C LEU A 107 7.29 -0.06 -10.65
N LYS A 108 6.71 1.04 -10.16
CA LYS A 108 6.60 2.29 -10.91
C LYS A 108 6.36 3.48 -10.00
N ILE A 109 6.58 4.67 -10.55
CA ILE A 109 6.19 5.95 -9.98
C ILE A 109 5.44 6.75 -11.05
N GLU A 110 4.33 7.37 -10.67
CA GLU A 110 3.52 8.22 -11.53
C GLU A 110 3.17 9.50 -10.77
N GLU A 111 3.43 10.65 -11.39
CA GLU A 111 3.13 11.96 -10.83
C GLU A 111 1.79 12.45 -11.37
N PHE A 112 0.88 12.78 -10.45
CA PHE A 112 -0.38 13.44 -10.74
C PHE A 112 -0.36 14.86 -10.14
N PRO A 113 -1.20 15.79 -10.61
CA PRO A 113 -1.19 17.16 -10.12
C PRO A 113 -1.39 17.34 -8.60
N SER A 114 -1.98 16.35 -7.92
CA SER A 114 -2.32 16.43 -6.48
C SER A 114 -1.68 15.34 -5.61
N TYR A 115 -1.01 14.35 -6.22
CA TYR A 115 -0.37 13.26 -5.49
C TYR A 115 0.66 12.54 -6.38
N VAL A 116 1.59 11.84 -5.73
CA VAL A 116 2.49 10.87 -6.37
C VAL A 116 2.00 9.46 -6.05
N PHE A 117 1.87 8.63 -7.07
CA PHE A 117 1.56 7.20 -6.94
C PHE A 117 2.82 6.36 -7.08
N ILE A 118 3.08 5.48 -6.13
CA ILE A 118 4.26 4.61 -6.11
C ILE A 118 3.79 3.17 -5.92
N VAL A 119 4.30 2.26 -6.75
CA VAL A 119 4.09 0.80 -6.60
C VAL A 119 5.42 0.16 -6.22
N LEU A 120 5.42 -0.51 -5.08
CA LEU A 120 6.54 -1.28 -4.55
C LEU A 120 6.17 -2.75 -4.39
N LYS A 121 7.19 -3.59 -4.24
CA LYS A 121 7.04 -4.96 -3.75
C LYS A 121 7.66 -5.04 -2.37
N MET A 122 7.05 -5.79 -1.49
CA MET A 122 7.58 -6.18 -0.19
C MET A 122 7.82 -7.68 -0.24
N MET A 123 9.02 -8.12 0.10
CA MET A 123 9.38 -9.54 0.12
C MET A 123 9.51 -10.01 1.56
N SER A 124 8.92 -11.17 1.85
CA SER A 124 9.07 -11.86 3.12
C SER A 124 9.46 -13.31 2.87
N PHE A 125 10.30 -13.87 3.74
CA PHE A 125 10.65 -15.28 3.67
C PHE A 125 9.76 -16.07 4.62
N ASN A 126 8.91 -16.92 4.06
CA ASN A 126 8.12 -17.88 4.82
C ASN A 126 8.98 -19.11 5.11
N GLN A 127 9.48 -19.21 6.35
CA GLN A 127 10.34 -20.32 6.77
C GLN A 127 9.62 -21.67 6.72
N ALA A 128 8.33 -21.72 7.09
CA ALA A 128 7.57 -22.96 7.12
C ALA A 128 7.35 -23.54 5.71
N ALA A 129 7.08 -22.67 4.74
CA ALA A 129 6.92 -23.05 3.33
C ALA A 129 8.24 -23.09 2.55
N ASN A 130 9.36 -22.67 3.15
CA ASN A 130 10.67 -22.48 2.52
C ASN A 130 10.55 -21.70 1.19
N SER A 131 9.82 -20.58 1.23
CA SER A 131 9.48 -19.81 0.03
C SER A 131 9.51 -18.30 0.28
N VAL A 132 9.74 -17.54 -0.78
CA VAL A 132 9.63 -16.08 -0.75
C VAL A 132 8.22 -15.69 -1.15
N GLU A 133 7.55 -14.97 -0.26
CA GLU A 133 6.28 -14.32 -0.54
C GLU A 133 6.54 -12.90 -1.01
N ILE A 134 5.81 -12.50 -2.04
CA ILE A 134 5.88 -11.16 -2.62
C ILE A 134 4.49 -10.53 -2.44
N GLU A 135 4.47 -9.35 -1.84
CA GLU A 135 3.30 -8.53 -1.67
C GLU A 135 3.47 -7.22 -2.42
N GLN A 136 2.41 -6.73 -3.06
CA GLN A 136 2.39 -5.38 -3.59
C GLN A 136 2.04 -4.38 -2.50
N VAL A 137 2.85 -3.33 -2.38
CA VAL A 137 2.52 -2.16 -1.56
C VAL A 137 2.38 -0.96 -2.49
N SER A 138 1.25 -0.28 -2.40
CA SER A 138 1.01 0.95 -3.15
C SER A 138 0.99 2.15 -2.21
N LEU A 139 1.71 3.22 -2.55
CA LEU A 139 1.72 4.46 -1.81
C LEU A 139 1.08 5.59 -2.62
N ILE A 140 0.22 6.37 -1.98
CA ILE A 140 -0.25 7.66 -2.46
C ILE A 140 0.36 8.72 -1.56
N VAL A 141 1.16 9.61 -2.12
CA VAL A 141 1.82 10.70 -1.40
C VAL A 141 1.17 12.01 -1.82
N GLY A 142 0.34 12.57 -0.94
CA GLY A 142 -0.24 13.90 -1.11
C GLY A 142 0.50 14.93 -0.26
N GLU A 143 -0.01 16.16 -0.23
CA GLU A 143 0.66 17.28 0.44
C GLU A 143 0.91 17.05 1.95
N ASN A 144 -0.10 16.55 2.67
CA ASN A 144 -0.04 16.32 4.13
C ASN A 144 -0.42 14.90 4.51
N TYR A 145 -0.47 13.97 3.55
CA TYR A 145 -0.86 12.61 3.84
C TYR A 145 -0.06 11.60 3.02
N VAL A 146 0.07 10.39 3.57
CA VAL A 146 0.52 9.20 2.85
C VAL A 146 -0.52 8.11 3.05
N ILE A 147 -1.01 7.51 1.97
CA ILE A 147 -1.89 6.33 2.04
C ILE A 147 -1.07 5.13 1.59
N SER A 148 -0.95 4.11 2.44
CA SER A 148 -0.39 2.81 2.06
C SER A 148 -1.51 1.81 1.87
N PHE A 149 -1.51 1.11 0.73
CA PHE A 149 -2.41 0.02 0.43
C PHE A 149 -1.64 -1.31 0.39
N GLN A 150 -2.08 -2.27 1.19
CA GLN A 150 -1.47 -3.59 1.38
C GLN A 150 -2.48 -4.71 1.14
N GLU A 151 -2.00 -5.89 0.76
CA GLU A 151 -2.82 -7.08 0.56
C GLU A 151 -3.31 -7.65 1.89
N GLN A 152 -2.46 -7.59 2.92
CA GLN A 152 -2.76 -8.13 4.24
C GLN A 152 -2.06 -7.38 5.37
N GLU A 153 -2.37 -7.77 6.61
CA GLU A 153 -1.60 -7.36 7.78
C GLU A 153 -0.22 -8.03 7.85
N GLY A 154 0.70 -7.42 8.60
CA GLY A 154 2.04 -7.97 8.86
C GLY A 154 3.11 -7.36 7.98
N ASP A 155 3.27 -6.04 8.09
CA ASP A 155 4.21 -5.26 7.29
C ASP A 155 5.55 -4.97 7.98
N VAL A 156 6.48 -4.38 7.23
CA VAL A 156 7.83 -4.00 7.69
C VAL A 156 7.88 -2.63 8.36
N PHE A 157 6.76 -1.92 8.47
CA PHE A 157 6.74 -0.51 8.87
C PHE A 157 6.77 -0.29 10.39
N ASN A 158 6.95 -1.33 11.21
CA ASN A 158 7.01 -1.17 12.67
C ASN A 158 8.14 -0.24 13.11
N THR A 159 9.30 -0.27 12.44
CA THR A 159 10.40 0.67 12.71
C THR A 159 9.99 2.12 12.46
N VAL A 160 9.17 2.38 11.44
CA VAL A 160 8.60 3.70 11.14
C VAL A 160 7.58 4.11 12.19
N ARG A 161 6.67 3.20 12.58
CA ARG A 161 5.69 3.42 13.66
C ARG A 161 6.38 3.76 14.98
N ASP A 162 7.43 3.06 15.34
CA ASP A 162 8.15 3.28 16.59
C ASP A 162 8.92 4.60 16.57
N ARG A 163 9.54 4.96 15.44
CA ARG A 163 10.17 6.27 15.25
C ARG A 163 9.15 7.40 15.37
N LEU A 164 7.96 7.23 14.80
CA LEU A 164 6.85 8.16 14.97
C LEU A 164 6.44 8.23 16.44
N ARG A 165 6.15 7.13 17.13
CA ARG A 165 5.74 7.13 18.55
C ARG A 165 6.75 7.78 19.50
N THR A 166 8.03 7.55 19.27
CA THR A 166 9.12 8.04 20.12
C THR A 166 9.67 9.41 19.71
N ALA A 167 9.11 10.02 18.65
CA ALA A 167 9.65 11.25 18.05
C ALA A 167 11.15 11.15 17.71
N LYS A 168 11.63 9.95 17.36
CA LYS A 168 13.07 9.71 17.15
C LYS A 168 13.53 10.29 15.81
N GLY A 169 14.58 11.09 15.86
CA GLY A 169 15.15 11.74 14.69
C GLY A 169 14.29 12.91 14.22
N ARG A 170 14.12 13.07 12.90
CA ARG A 170 13.39 14.21 12.29
C ARG A 170 12.03 13.84 11.71
N ILE A 171 11.55 12.60 11.92
CA ILE A 171 10.38 12.09 11.19
C ILE A 171 9.09 12.88 11.46
N ARG A 172 8.93 13.43 12.68
CA ARG A 172 7.78 14.26 13.06
C ARG A 172 7.85 15.70 12.58
N SER A 173 9.05 16.23 12.39
CA SER A 173 9.26 17.63 11.98
C SER A 173 9.34 17.80 10.46
N MET A 174 9.19 16.72 9.69
CA MET A 174 9.21 16.70 8.24
C MET A 174 7.81 16.41 7.70
N ARG A 175 7.56 16.79 6.44
CA ARG A 175 6.28 16.61 5.75
C ARG A 175 6.09 15.17 5.22
N SER A 176 4.99 14.93 4.51
CA SER A 176 4.56 13.62 4.01
C SER A 176 5.61 12.94 3.11
N GLU A 177 6.44 13.70 2.40
CA GLU A 177 7.48 13.15 1.52
C GLU A 177 8.56 12.42 2.31
N TYR A 178 8.90 12.90 3.50
CA TYR A 178 9.87 12.22 4.36
C TYR A 178 9.28 10.96 5.02
N LEU A 179 7.98 10.96 5.29
CA LEU A 179 7.26 9.76 5.70
C LEU A 179 7.26 8.72 4.59
N ALA A 180 6.93 9.12 3.36
CA ALA A 180 6.98 8.26 2.19
C ALA A 180 8.39 7.68 2.01
N TYR A 181 9.43 8.51 2.05
CA TYR A 181 10.82 8.06 2.07
C TYR A 181 11.08 7.00 3.15
N SER A 182 10.66 7.27 4.40
CA SER A 182 10.89 6.34 5.52
C SER A 182 10.17 5.00 5.36
N LEU A 183 8.98 4.99 4.75
CA LEU A 183 8.25 3.76 4.42
C LEU A 183 8.96 2.98 3.30
N MET A 184 9.40 3.68 2.25
CA MET A 184 10.17 3.06 1.16
C MET A 184 11.49 2.47 1.66
N ASP A 185 12.21 3.20 2.52
CA ASP A 185 13.46 2.78 3.16
C ASP A 185 13.24 1.50 3.98
N ALA A 186 12.17 1.42 4.78
CA ALA A 186 11.81 0.22 5.52
C ALA A 186 11.52 -1.01 4.62
N ILE A 187 10.95 -0.80 3.43
CA ILE A 187 10.77 -1.88 2.43
C ILE A 187 12.12 -2.31 1.85
N VAL A 188 12.99 -1.35 1.52
CA VAL A 188 14.31 -1.64 0.94
C VAL A 188 15.21 -2.36 1.95
N ASP A 189 15.21 -1.92 3.21
CA ASP A 189 15.97 -2.55 4.30
C ASP A 189 15.60 -4.01 4.50
N ARG A 190 14.35 -4.40 4.20
CA ARG A 190 13.92 -5.80 4.31
C ARG A 190 14.62 -6.73 3.31
N TYR A 191 15.22 -6.19 2.25
CA TYR A 191 15.92 -6.99 1.25
C TYR A 191 17.32 -7.46 1.68
N PHE A 192 17.90 -6.88 2.72
CA PHE A 192 19.28 -7.14 3.18
C PHE A 192 19.29 -7.73 4.60
#